data_AF-A0A1A9ZB24-F1
#
_entry.id   AF-A0A1A9ZB24-F1
#
_cell.length_a   1.000
_cell.length_b   1.000
_cell.length_c   1.000
_cell.angle_alpha   90.00
_cell.angle_beta   90.00
_cell.angle_gamma   90.00
#
_symmetry.space_group_name_H-M   'P 1'
#
loop_
_entity.id
_entity.type
_entity.pdbx_description
1 polymer ?
#
loop_
_entity_poly.entity_id
_entity_poly.type
_entity_poly.pdbx_seq_one_letter_code
_entity_poly.pdbx_strand_id
1 'polypeptide(L)'
;MRSIPTRVCQLSHKLKLWAALRRLVVGAPKFDTSSFQKGVVEAGAVFKCGMNDGDCILVKFDSTGNKRNTNGEVIDRKSYQWLGATVATSRDSDLIVVSIQA
;
A
#
# COMPACT_ATOMS: atom_id res chain seq x y z
N MET A 1 -30.97 48.56 -24.41
CA MET A 1 -31.73 47.40 -23.86
C MET A 1 -30.70 46.48 -23.21
N ARG A 2 -30.46 46.58 -21.89
CA ARG A 2 -30.93 45.66 -20.82
C ARG A 2 -30.59 44.20 -21.19
N SER A 3 -29.76 43.42 -20.47
CA SER A 3 -29.52 43.35 -19.02
C SER A 3 -28.42 42.33 -18.66
N ILE A 4 -27.59 42.64 -17.66
CA ILE A 4 -26.82 41.73 -16.76
C ILE A 4 -27.57 41.80 -15.38
N PRO A 5 -27.57 40.84 -14.41
CA PRO A 5 -27.09 39.44 -14.28
C PRO A 5 -28.12 38.47 -13.57
N THR A 6 -27.62 37.34 -13.05
CA THR A 6 -28.09 36.52 -11.89
C THR A 6 -29.27 35.55 -12.06
N ARG A 7 -28.96 34.27 -12.35
CA ARG A 7 -29.41 33.03 -11.65
C ARG A 7 -28.38 31.93 -12.01
N VAL A 8 -27.42 31.57 -11.16
CA VAL A 8 -27.55 30.58 -10.07
C VAL A 8 -28.63 29.54 -10.36
N CYS A 9 -28.28 28.52 -11.14
CA CYS A 9 -28.79 27.17 -10.89
C CYS A 9 -27.62 26.36 -10.35
N GLN A 10 -27.60 26.20 -9.04
CA GLN A 10 -26.78 25.20 -8.36
C GLN A 10 -27.04 23.82 -8.97
N LEU A 11 -25.97 23.11 -9.34
CA LEU A 11 -25.86 21.71 -8.97
C LEU A 11 -24.38 21.39 -8.72
N SER A 12 -23.92 21.83 -7.56
CA SER A 12 -22.61 21.54 -6.97
C SER A 12 -22.47 20.06 -6.61
N HIS A 13 -22.62 19.13 -7.56
CA HIS A 13 -22.48 17.69 -7.31
C HIS A 13 -21.85 16.91 -8.48
N LYS A 14 -21.33 17.57 -9.52
CA LYS A 14 -20.68 16.91 -10.67
C LYS A 14 -19.18 17.18 -10.83
N LEU A 15 -18.53 17.67 -9.78
CA LEU A 15 -17.07 17.64 -9.65
C LEU A 15 -16.67 16.74 -8.49
N LYS A 16 -17.26 15.55 -8.41
CA LYS A 16 -16.85 14.51 -7.48
C LYS A 16 -16.23 13.38 -8.28
N LEU A 17 -14.90 13.35 -8.30
CA LEU A 17 -14.07 12.16 -8.50
C LEU A 17 -14.34 11.31 -9.75
N TRP A 18 -14.22 11.86 -10.96
CA TRP A 18 -14.13 11.04 -12.19
C TRP A 18 -12.69 10.76 -12.63
N ALA A 19 -11.69 11.10 -11.83
CA ALA A 19 -10.42 10.40 -11.89
C ALA A 19 -10.56 9.16 -11.01
N ALA A 20 -11.01 8.04 -11.59
CA ALA A 20 -10.73 6.75 -10.98
C ALA A 20 -9.20 6.68 -10.86
N LEU A 21 -8.67 6.87 -9.65
CA LEU A 21 -7.25 6.73 -9.39
C LEU A 21 -6.91 5.26 -9.58
N ARG A 22 -6.54 4.89 -10.81
CA ARG A 22 -6.07 3.55 -11.11
C ARG A 22 -4.75 3.36 -10.35
N ARG A 23 -4.78 2.45 -9.38
CA ARG A 23 -3.64 2.14 -8.54
C ARG A 23 -3.23 0.69 -8.78
N LEU A 24 -1.94 0.47 -8.93
CA LEU A 24 -1.31 -0.83 -9.05
C LEU A 24 -0.82 -1.26 -7.67
N VAL A 25 -0.90 -2.55 -7.37
CA VAL A 25 -0.25 -3.12 -6.20
C VAL A 25 0.87 -4.05 -6.66
N VAL A 26 2.09 -3.79 -6.20
CA VAL A 26 3.30 -4.49 -6.65
C VAL A 26 3.94 -5.18 -5.47
N GLY A 27 4.14 -6.50 -5.57
CA GLY A 27 4.92 -7.28 -4.61
C GLY A 27 6.42 -7.23 -4.93
N ALA A 28 7.24 -7.06 -3.91
CA ALA A 28 8.70 -7.05 -3.98
C ALA A 28 9.27 -8.01 -2.92
N PRO A 29 9.30 -9.34 -3.20
CA PRO A 29 9.55 -10.36 -2.18
C PRO A 29 10.94 -10.28 -1.53
N LYS A 30 11.93 -9.74 -2.24
CA LYS A 30 13.31 -9.59 -1.74
C LYS A 30 13.67 -8.15 -1.40
N PHE A 31 12.67 -7.29 -1.23
CA PHE A 31 12.92 -5.90 -0.86
C PHE A 31 13.61 -5.83 0.51
N ASP A 32 14.71 -5.08 0.60
CA ASP A 32 15.44 -4.95 1.84
C ASP A 32 14.70 -4.02 2.82
N THR A 33 14.38 -4.56 3.98
CA THR A 33 13.67 -3.87 5.06
C THR A 33 14.60 -3.42 6.19
N SER A 34 15.91 -3.60 6.04
CA SER A 34 16.92 -3.29 7.06
C SER A 34 16.85 -1.84 7.58
N SER A 35 16.40 -0.91 6.75
CA SER A 35 16.25 0.52 7.09
C SER A 35 15.13 0.81 8.09
N PHE A 36 14.11 -0.05 8.19
CA PHE A 36 12.95 0.16 9.08
C PHE A 36 12.58 -1.05 9.97
N GLN A 37 13.09 -2.25 9.69
CA GLN A 37 12.97 -3.43 10.54
C GLN A 37 14.35 -3.82 11.07
N LYS A 38 14.62 -3.50 12.34
CA LYS A 38 15.94 -3.75 12.95
C LYS A 38 16.26 -5.25 12.98
N GLY A 39 17.41 -5.62 12.40
CA GLY A 39 17.89 -7.00 12.38
C GLY A 39 17.11 -7.92 11.44
N VAL A 40 16.37 -7.35 10.50
CA VAL A 40 15.65 -8.07 9.44
C VAL A 40 16.20 -7.62 8.10
N VAL A 41 16.40 -8.56 7.18
CA VAL A 41 16.92 -8.32 5.82
C VAL A 41 16.04 -9.04 4.82
N GLU A 42 15.81 -8.42 3.67
CA GLU A 42 15.03 -9.01 2.56
C GLU A 42 13.71 -9.66 3.01
N ALA A 43 12.99 -9.05 3.96
CA ALA A 43 11.69 -9.60 4.39
C ALA A 43 10.66 -9.56 3.25
N GLY A 44 10.85 -8.64 2.31
CA GLY A 44 9.89 -8.34 1.26
C GLY A 44 8.99 -7.17 1.62
N ALA A 45 8.35 -6.61 0.61
CA ALA A 45 7.49 -5.45 0.71
C ALA A 45 6.40 -5.48 -0.37
N VAL A 46 5.38 -4.67 -0.18
CA VAL A 46 4.37 -4.40 -1.21
C VAL A 46 4.18 -2.90 -1.34
N PHE A 47 4.02 -2.43 -2.57
CA PHE A 47 3.87 -1.03 -2.90
C PHE A 47 2.52 -0.77 -3.56
N LYS A 48 1.89 0.37 -3.23
CA LYS A 48 0.72 0.90 -3.93
C LYS A 48 1.20 2.03 -4.82
N CYS A 49 1.14 1.82 -6.13
CA CYS A 49 1.63 2.76 -7.13
C CYS A 49 0.47 3.45 -7.86
N GLY A 50 0.57 4.76 -8.09
CA GLY A 50 -0.34 5.47 -8.99
C GLY A 50 0.04 5.23 -10.45
N MET A 51 -0.94 4.99 -11.32
CA MET A 51 -0.67 4.72 -12.74
C MET A 51 -0.34 5.97 -13.57
N ASN A 52 -0.66 7.18 -13.07
CA ASN A 52 -0.52 8.42 -13.84
C ASN A 52 0.75 9.20 -13.48
N ASP A 53 1.16 9.11 -12.22
CA ASP A 53 2.31 9.78 -11.62
C ASP A 53 3.51 8.84 -11.42
N GLY A 54 3.27 7.53 -11.35
CA GLY A 54 4.32 6.53 -11.09
C GLY A 54 4.77 6.49 -9.63
N ASP A 55 4.14 7.29 -8.77
CA ASP A 55 4.46 7.36 -7.35
C ASP A 55 4.05 6.07 -6.65
N CYS A 56 5.03 5.39 -6.05
CA CYS A 56 4.85 4.15 -5.31
C CYS A 56 5.01 4.39 -3.80
N ILE A 57 3.98 4.05 -3.05
CA ILE A 57 3.97 4.17 -1.59
C ILE A 57 4.11 2.78 -0.98
N LEU A 58 5.06 2.62 -0.06
CA LEU A 58 5.24 1.39 0.71
C LEU A 58 3.99 1.11 1.56
N VAL A 59 3.42 -0.07 1.41
CA VAL A 59 2.36 -0.57 2.29
C VAL A 59 3.01 -1.25 3.49
N LYS A 60 2.92 -0.61 4.66
CA LYS A 60 3.50 -1.15 5.89
C LYS A 60 2.57 -2.21 6.50
N PHE A 61 2.90 -3.48 6.27
CA PHE A 61 2.22 -4.62 6.93
C PHE A 61 2.77 -4.85 8.34
N ASP A 62 4.09 -4.89 8.47
CA ASP A 62 4.78 -5.05 9.73
C ASP A 62 6.02 -4.15 9.77
N SER A 63 6.16 -3.36 10.84
CA SER A 63 7.32 -2.53 11.10
C SER A 63 8.21 -3.08 12.22
N THR A 64 7.82 -4.19 12.82
CA THR A 64 8.57 -4.83 13.90
C THR A 64 9.64 -5.75 13.35
N GLY A 65 10.75 -5.88 14.08
CA GLY A 65 11.79 -6.85 13.78
C GLY A 65 11.38 -8.27 14.21
N ASN A 66 12.35 -9.19 14.21
CA ASN A 66 12.14 -10.56 14.67
C ASN A 66 11.51 -10.61 16.08
N LYS A 67 10.46 -11.41 16.27
CA LYS A 67 9.89 -11.60 17.62
C LYS A 67 10.70 -12.61 18.42
N ARG A 68 10.84 -12.32 19.71
CA ARG A 68 11.52 -13.17 20.69
C ARG A 68 10.61 -13.55 21.82
N ASN A 69 10.80 -14.75 22.36
CA ASN A 69 10.14 -15.17 23.61
C ASN A 69 10.86 -14.56 24.83
N THR A 70 10.35 -14.87 26.03
CA THR A 70 10.94 -14.44 27.32
C THR A 70 12.35 -14.97 27.54
N ASN A 71 12.72 -16.08 26.89
CA ASN A 71 14.05 -16.69 26.97
C ASN A 71 15.03 -16.09 25.93
N GLY A 72 14.58 -15.12 25.12
CA GLY A 72 15.39 -14.46 24.08
C GLY A 72 15.50 -15.23 22.76
N GLU A 73 14.85 -16.38 22.63
CA GLU A 73 14.84 -17.19 21.41
C GLU A 73 13.95 -16.54 20.35
N VAL A 74 14.39 -16.60 19.08
CA VAL A 74 13.63 -16.03 17.97
C VAL A 74 12.52 -17.00 17.57
N ILE A 75 11.27 -16.58 17.80
CA ILE A 75 10.06 -17.36 17.50
C ILE A 75 9.42 -16.99 16.15
N ASP A 76 9.77 -15.83 15.61
CA ASP A 76 9.32 -15.34 14.31
C ASP A 76 10.50 -14.67 13.60
N ARG A 77 11.07 -15.37 12.63
CA ARG A 77 12.18 -14.87 11.79
C ARG A 77 11.60 -14.24 10.52
N LYS A 78 11.72 -12.92 10.41
CA LYS A 78 11.15 -12.14 9.31
C LYS A 78 12.04 -12.07 8.08
N SER A 79 13.35 -12.28 8.23
CA SER A 79 14.28 -12.21 7.12
C SER A 79 13.98 -13.29 6.08
N TYR A 80 14.01 -12.93 4.80
CA TYR A 80 13.77 -13.83 3.67
C TYR A 80 12.40 -14.53 3.67
N GLN A 81 11.39 -13.99 4.36
CA GLN A 81 10.03 -14.54 4.33
C GLN A 81 9.31 -14.30 2.99
N TRP A 82 9.90 -13.56 2.06
CA TRP A 82 9.32 -13.28 0.74
C TRP A 82 7.92 -12.66 0.82
N LEU A 83 7.75 -11.67 1.71
CA LEU A 83 6.50 -10.94 1.82
C LEU A 83 6.17 -10.24 0.51
N GLY A 84 4.97 -10.53 -0.02
CA GLY A 84 4.55 -10.05 -1.32
C GLY A 84 4.91 -10.97 -2.49
N ALA A 85 5.33 -12.22 -2.23
CA ALA A 85 5.46 -13.27 -3.26
C ALA A 85 4.14 -13.48 -4.02
N THR A 86 3.02 -13.37 -3.33
CA THR A 86 1.70 -13.26 -3.95
C THR A 86 0.96 -12.06 -3.35
N VAL A 87 0.25 -11.34 -4.20
CA VAL A 87 -0.59 -10.20 -3.82
C VAL A 87 -1.94 -10.36 -4.49
N ALA A 88 -3.00 -10.24 -3.72
CA ALA A 88 -4.37 -10.21 -4.19
C ALA A 88 -5.07 -8.95 -3.69
N THR A 89 -5.97 -8.41 -4.52
CA THR A 89 -6.75 -7.21 -4.20
C THR A 89 -8.22 -7.48 -4.50
N SER A 90 -9.09 -6.85 -3.71
CA SER A 90 -10.54 -6.89 -3.96
C SER A 90 -10.95 -5.74 -4.87
N ARG A 91 -11.91 -5.97 -5.76
CA ARG A 91 -12.41 -4.95 -6.70
C ARG A 91 -13.18 -3.84 -6.00
N ASP A 92 -13.93 -4.20 -4.95
CA ASP A 92 -14.94 -3.32 -4.33
C ASP A 92 -14.49 -2.78 -2.96
N SER A 93 -13.27 -3.10 -2.53
CA SER A 93 -12.73 -2.66 -1.24
C SER A 93 -11.23 -2.41 -1.32
N ASP A 94 -10.70 -1.56 -0.44
CA ASP A 94 -9.26 -1.32 -0.28
C ASP A 94 -8.51 -2.51 0.39
N LEU A 95 -9.09 -3.72 0.33
CA LEU A 95 -8.48 -4.92 0.90
C LEU A 95 -7.33 -5.40 0.03
N ILE A 96 -6.15 -5.52 0.64
CA ILE A 96 -4.94 -6.10 0.06
C ILE A 96 -4.55 -7.30 0.91
N VAL A 97 -4.46 -8.47 0.27
CA VAL A 97 -3.99 -9.71 0.90
C VAL A 97 -2.64 -10.06 0.29
N VAL A 98 -1.69 -10.40 1.16
CA VAL A 98 -0.32 -10.74 0.76
C VAL A 98 0.07 -12.05 1.41
N SER A 99 0.88 -12.84 0.72
CA SER A 99 1.50 -14.03 1.28
C SER A 99 2.95 -13.76 1.67
N ILE A 100 3.41 -14.58 2.60
CA ILE A 100 4.82 -14.88 2.83
C ILE A 100 5.09 -16.28 2.28
N GLN A 101 6.30 -16.52 1.80
CA GLN A 101 6.78 -17.81 1.37
C GLN A 101 8.15 -18.04 2.01
N ALA A 102 8.13 -18.71 3.16
CA ALA A 102 9.32 -19.06 3.93
C ALA A 102 9.90 -20.42 3.50
#